data_AF-A0AAJ2AM17-F1
#
_entry.id   AF-A0AAJ2AM17-F1
#
_cell.length_a   1.000
_cell.length_b   1.000
_cell.length_c   1.000
_cell.angle_alpha   90.00
_cell.angle_beta   90.00
_cell.angle_gamma   90.00
#
_symmetry.space_group_name_H-M   'P 1'
#
loop_
_entity.id
_entity.type
_entity.pdbx_description
1 polymer ?
#
loop_
_entity_poly.entity_id
_entity_poly.type
_entity_poly.pdbx_seq_one_letter_code
_entity_poly.pdbx_strand_id
1 'polypeptide(L)'
;MPSKEEAGKVAAAFNAYWGAYLAKQRAQSVEEGKNPDHWPIVTAAVVEWDSTPKQHASNMKRYWQDYAEYLKFSAEKGETE
;
A
#
# COMPACT_ATOMS: atom_id res chain seq x y z
N MET A 1 10.34 -11.57 -1.33
CA MET A 1 9.84 -10.30 -0.77
C MET A 1 10.45 -9.17 -1.60
N PRO A 2 9.67 -8.15 -2.02
CA PRO A 2 10.26 -6.98 -2.66
C PRO A 2 11.30 -6.35 -1.74
N SER A 3 12.38 -5.83 -2.31
CA SER A 3 13.40 -5.09 -1.57
C SER A 3 12.81 -3.83 -0.95
N LYS A 4 13.45 -3.32 0.09
CA LYS A 4 13.10 -2.03 0.71
C LYS A 4 13.10 -0.89 -0.32
N GLU A 5 13.98 -0.96 -1.32
CA GLU A 5 14.05 0.00 -2.42
C GLU A 5 12.83 -0.08 -3.35
N GLU A 6 12.43 -1.29 -3.75
CA GLU A 6 11.22 -1.50 -4.57
C GLU A 6 9.95 -1.07 -3.82
N ALA A 7 9.84 -1.42 -2.53
CA ALA A 7 8.73 -0.96 -1.69
C ALA A 7 8.73 0.57 -1.55
N GLY A 8 9.92 1.19 -1.45
CA GLY A 8 10.08 2.64 -1.43
C GLY A 8 9.58 3.30 -2.71
N LYS A 9 9.88 2.74 -3.89
CA LYS A 9 9.38 3.22 -5.18
C LYS A 9 7.86 3.17 -5.25
N VAL A 10 7.24 2.09 -4.77
CA VAL A 10 5.77 1.96 -4.72
C VAL A 10 5.15 3.00 -3.78
N ALA A 11 5.69 3.16 -2.57
CA ALA A 11 5.21 4.16 -1.62
C ALA A 11 5.35 5.59 -2.16
N ALA A 12 6.47 5.90 -2.84
CA ALA A 12 6.69 7.19 -3.48
C ALA A 12 5.69 7.46 -4.61
N ALA A 13 5.45 6.48 -5.49
CA ALA A 13 4.47 6.59 -6.57
C ALA A 13 3.04 6.78 -6.03
N PHE A 14 2.68 6.03 -4.98
CA PHE A 14 1.41 6.17 -4.28
C PHE A 14 1.23 7.58 -3.71
N ASN A 15 2.24 8.09 -2.99
CA ASN A 15 2.18 9.41 -2.38
C ASN A 15 2.13 10.54 -3.42
N ALA A 16 2.84 10.40 -4.53
CA ALA A 16 2.79 11.37 -5.63
C ALA A 16 1.40 11.44 -6.26
N TYR A 17 0.81 10.27 -6.58
CA TYR A 17 -0.52 10.21 -7.18
C TYR A 17 -1.60 10.77 -6.24
N TRP A 18 -1.69 10.23 -5.02
CA TRP A 18 -2.72 10.64 -4.06
C TRP A 18 -2.55 12.06 -3.56
N GLY A 19 -1.30 12.51 -3.39
CA GLY A 19 -1.01 13.91 -3.04
C GLY A 19 -1.56 14.88 -4.08
N ALA A 20 -1.28 14.64 -5.37
CA ALA A 20 -1.78 15.48 -6.46
C ALA A 20 -3.30 15.41 -6.60
N TYR A 21 -3.87 14.20 -6.53
CA TYR A 21 -5.32 13.99 -6.63
C TYR A 21 -6.08 14.70 -5.50
N LEU A 22 -5.66 14.53 -4.25
CA LEU A 22 -6.31 15.13 -3.08
C LEU A 22 -6.15 16.66 -3.07
N ALA A 23 -5.01 17.18 -3.50
CA ALA A 23 -4.82 18.62 -3.67
C ALA A 23 -5.84 19.21 -4.67
N LYS A 24 -6.06 18.52 -5.80
CA LYS A 24 -7.06 18.91 -6.80
C LYS A 24 -8.48 18.85 -6.23
N GLN A 25 -8.84 17.79 -5.53
CA GLN A 25 -10.18 17.63 -4.93
C GLN A 25 -10.47 18.69 -3.86
N ARG A 26 -9.48 19.02 -3.03
CA ARG A 26 -9.59 20.10 -2.04
C ARG A 26 -9.77 21.46 -2.70
N ALA A 27 -8.98 21.77 -3.73
CA ALA A 27 -9.13 23.02 -4.48
C ALA A 27 -10.54 23.13 -5.10
N GLN A 28 -11.03 22.07 -5.75
CA GLN A 28 -12.38 22.02 -6.30
C GLN A 28 -13.45 22.19 -5.21
N SER A 29 -13.25 21.61 -4.02
CA SER A 29 -14.19 21.78 -2.90
C SER A 29 -14.28 23.23 -2.45
N VAL A 30 -13.16 23.96 -2.42
CA VAL A 30 -13.14 25.40 -2.10
C VAL A 30 -13.89 26.20 -3.16
N GLU A 31 -13.67 25.92 -4.46
CA GLU A 31 -14.37 26.57 -5.57
C GLU A 31 -15.89 26.34 -5.51
N GLU A 32 -16.32 25.16 -5.08
CA GLU A 32 -17.73 24.78 -4.92
C GLU A 32 -18.34 25.24 -3.57
N GLY A 33 -17.58 25.94 -2.72
CA GLY A 33 -18.06 26.39 -1.40
C GLY A 33 -18.28 25.26 -0.39
N LYS A 34 -17.66 24.09 -0.61
CA LYS A 34 -17.71 22.91 0.26
C LYS A 34 -16.51 22.88 1.21
N ASN A 35 -16.61 22.10 2.28
CA ASN A 35 -15.50 21.91 3.21
C ASN A 35 -14.37 21.06 2.57
N PRO A 36 -13.17 21.61 2.33
CA PRO A 36 -12.04 20.84 1.78
C PRO A 36 -11.50 19.78 2.75
N ASP A 37 -11.75 19.90 4.05
CA ASP A 37 -11.24 18.96 5.07
C ASP A 37 -11.99 17.62 5.07
N HIS A 38 -13.05 17.49 4.28
CA HIS A 38 -13.71 16.21 4.05
C HIS A 38 -12.74 15.17 3.44
N TRP A 39 -11.73 15.62 2.70
CA TRP A 39 -10.76 14.74 2.05
C TRP A 39 -9.62 14.34 3.00
N PRO A 40 -9.43 13.03 3.27
CA PRO A 40 -8.43 12.57 4.24
C PRO A 40 -7.01 12.86 3.78
N ILE A 41 -6.08 12.93 4.73
CA ILE A 41 -4.64 12.86 4.43
C ILE A 41 -4.29 11.38 4.29
N VAL A 42 -3.75 11.01 3.14
CA VAL A 42 -3.34 9.63 2.86
C VAL A 42 -1.86 9.61 2.56
N THR A 43 -1.12 8.73 3.21
CA THR A 43 0.33 8.56 3.00
C THR A 43 0.70 7.10 3.17
N ALA A 44 1.43 6.56 2.19
CA ALA A 44 2.07 5.27 2.28
C ALA A 44 3.44 5.39 2.94
N ALA A 45 3.74 4.45 3.84
CA ALA A 45 5.04 4.30 4.49
C ALA A 45 5.54 2.86 4.32
N VAL A 46 6.86 2.70 4.17
CA VAL A 46 7.51 1.39 4.15
C VAL A 46 7.90 1.04 5.57
N VAL A 47 7.27 0.01 6.12
CA VAL A 47 7.66 -0.59 7.40
C VAL A 47 8.42 -1.89 7.15
N GLU A 48 9.47 -2.09 7.92
CA GLU A 48 10.19 -3.36 7.91
C GLU A 48 9.29 -4.42 8.53
N TRP A 49 9.16 -5.55 7.85
CA TRP A 49 8.29 -6.62 8.29
C TRP A 49 9.02 -7.45 9.35
N ASP A 50 8.54 -7.39 10.59
CA ASP A 50 9.17 -8.04 11.75
C ASP A 50 8.73 -9.51 11.97
N SER A 51 7.78 -10.00 11.17
CA SER A 51 7.17 -11.32 11.38
C SER A 51 7.79 -12.39 10.47
N THR A 52 7.79 -13.64 10.93
CA THR A 52 8.24 -14.78 10.13
C THR A 52 7.37 -14.96 8.86
N PRO A 53 7.88 -15.60 7.79
CA PRO A 53 7.09 -15.91 6.60
C PRO A 53 5.78 -16.68 6.89
N LYS A 54 5.78 -17.54 7.91
CA LYS A 54 4.59 -18.28 8.37
C LYS A 54 3.53 -17.34 8.97
N GLN A 55 3.96 -16.35 9.75
CA GLN A 55 3.08 -15.31 10.28
C GLN A 55 2.55 -14.40 9.16
N HIS A 56 3.38 -14.08 8.16
CA HIS A 56 2.93 -13.31 6.99
C HIS A 56 1.81 -14.03 6.22
N ALA A 57 2.01 -15.32 5.89
CA ALA A 57 0.99 -16.12 5.23
C ALA A 57 -0.30 -16.26 6.07
N SER A 58 -0.17 -16.37 7.40
CA SER A 58 -1.31 -16.41 8.33
C SER A 58 -2.06 -15.07 8.39
N ASN A 59 -1.35 -13.95 8.46
CA ASN A 59 -1.93 -12.60 8.49
C ASN A 59 -2.65 -12.28 7.17
N MET A 60 -2.07 -12.66 6.04
CA MET A 60 -2.71 -12.50 4.72
C MET A 60 -4.00 -13.30 4.63
N LYS A 61 -4.00 -14.58 5.05
CA LYS A 61 -5.23 -15.39 5.12
C LYS A 61 -6.26 -14.86 6.13
N ARG A 62 -5.84 -14.14 7.17
CA ARG A 62 -6.75 -13.67 8.23
C ARG A 62 -7.38 -12.32 7.93
N TYR A 63 -6.59 -11.37 7.41
CA TYR A 63 -6.98 -9.97 7.26
C TYR A 63 -7.15 -9.53 5.80
N TRP A 64 -6.54 -10.24 4.86
CA TRP A 64 -6.54 -9.90 3.43
C TRP A 64 -6.80 -11.15 2.58
N GLN A 65 -7.92 -11.83 2.86
CA GLN A 65 -8.28 -13.11 2.25
C GLN A 65 -8.24 -13.08 0.71
N ASP A 66 -8.76 -12.00 0.11
CA ASP A 66 -8.78 -11.80 -1.34
C ASP A 66 -7.38 -11.65 -1.93
N TYR A 67 -6.39 -11.23 -1.14
CA TYR A 67 -5.01 -11.11 -1.60
C TYR A 67 -4.18 -12.38 -1.40
N ALA A 68 -4.72 -13.38 -0.68
CA ALA A 68 -4.00 -14.63 -0.41
C ALA A 68 -3.78 -15.46 -1.69
N GLU A 69 -4.62 -15.32 -2.71
CA GLU A 69 -4.46 -16.02 -4.00
C GLU A 69 -3.22 -15.54 -4.77
N TYR A 70 -2.86 -14.26 -4.62
CA TYR A 70 -1.71 -13.64 -5.28
C TYR A 70 -0.38 -13.94 -4.57
N LEU A 71 -0.37 -14.60 -3.41
CA LEU A 71 0.89 -15.03 -2.77
C LEU A 71 1.48 -16.31 -3.38
N LYS A 72 0.72 -17.00 -4.25
CA LYS A 72 1.18 -18.22 -4.91
C LYS A 72 2.35 -17.99 -5.88
N PHE A 73 2.65 -16.74 -6.25
CA PHE A 73 3.72 -16.39 -7.21
C PHE A 73 5.16 -16.55 -6.69
N SER A 74 5.39 -16.99 -5.45
CA SER A 74 6.76 -17.23 -4.94
C SER A 74 7.02 -18.65 -4.44
N ALA A 75 6.03 -19.55 -4.43
CA ALA A 75 6.28 -20.95 -4.07
C ALA A 75 6.99 -21.72 -5.20
N GLU A 76 6.91 -21.27 -6.45
CA GLU A 76 7.52 -21.97 -7.59
C GLU A 76 8.95 -21.52 -7.94
N LYS A 77 9.54 -20.55 -7.23
CA LYS A 77 10.89 -20.03 -7.52
C LYS A 77 11.85 -19.99 -6.34
N GLY A 78 11.69 -20.87 -5.35
CA GLY A 78 12.63 -20.91 -4.24
C GLY A 78 12.40 -22.01 -3.23
N GLU A 79 12.25 -23.25 -3.69
CA GLU A 79 12.68 -24.41 -2.90
C GLU A 79 14.01 -24.90 -3.47
N THR A 80 15.10 -24.57 -2.76
CA THR A 80 16.19 -25.50 -2.46
C THR A 80 17.00 -24.87 -1.32
N GLU A 81 16.90 -25.53 -0.16
CA GLU A 81 17.77 -25.54 1.03
C GLU A 81 18.40 -24.24 1.54
#